data_AF-A0A7L1T0L5-F1
#
_entry.id   AF-A0A7L1T0L5-F1
#
_cell.length_a   1.000
_cell.length_b   1.000
_cell.length_c   1.000
_cell.angle_alpha   90.00
_cell.angle_beta   90.00
_cell.angle_gamma   90.00
#
_symmetry.space_group_name_H-M   'P 1'
#
loop_
_entity.id
_entity.type
_entity.pdbx_description
1 polymer ?
#
loop_
_entity_poly.entity_id
_entity_poly.type
_entity_poly.pdbx_seq_one_letter_code
_entity_poly.pdbx_strand_id
1 'polypeptide(L)'
;LPYFIDGPTKLTQSNAILRYIARKHKMCGETEEEILRVDMLENQIMDFRMSLVMVCYNPDFEKLKPGYLEQLPGKLKLFSNFLGDRKWFAGEKLTFVDFLMFDVLEQNRIFEPKCLEPFKNLKDFMDRFGALEKVAAYMKSSHFLKMPINNKMAKWGNK
;
A
#
# COMPACT_ATOMS: atom_id res chain seq x y z
N LEU A 1 5.48 -0.04 -17.63
CA LEU A 1 5.13 1.08 -16.73
C LEU A 1 5.00 0.54 -15.32
N PRO A 2 5.39 1.28 -14.26
CA PRO A 2 5.99 2.62 -14.31
C PRO A 2 7.45 2.61 -14.81
N TYR A 3 7.96 3.80 -15.12
CA TYR A 3 9.39 4.08 -15.27
C TYR A 3 9.74 5.37 -14.51
N PHE A 4 11.00 5.54 -14.14
CA PHE A 4 11.53 6.72 -13.48
C PHE A 4 12.86 7.13 -14.12
N ILE A 5 13.03 8.43 -14.40
CA ILE A 5 14.21 8.99 -15.05
C ILE A 5 14.76 10.10 -14.16
N ASP A 6 16.01 9.94 -13.73
CA ASP A 6 16.74 10.88 -12.89
C ASP A 6 18.17 11.06 -13.45
N GLY A 7 18.33 12.08 -14.29
CA GLY A 7 19.53 12.29 -15.10
C GLY A 7 19.86 11.08 -15.97
N PRO A 8 21.06 10.47 -15.84
CA PRO A 8 21.43 9.26 -16.60
C PRO A 8 20.74 7.99 -16.07
N THR A 9 20.16 8.03 -14.86
CA THR A 9 19.52 6.87 -14.24
C THR A 9 18.12 6.66 -14.83
N LYS A 10 17.87 5.46 -15.37
CA LYS A 10 16.57 5.06 -15.93
C LYS A 10 16.16 3.73 -15.31
N LEU A 11 15.01 3.72 -14.63
CA LEU A 11 14.53 2.57 -13.88
C LEU A 11 13.12 2.17 -14.33
N THR A 12 12.86 0.88 -14.28
CA THR A 12 11.53 0.27 -14.35
C THR A 12 11.31 -0.60 -13.11
N GLN A 13 10.11 -1.16 -12.94
CA GLN A 13 9.64 -1.87 -11.73
C GLN A 13 9.39 -0.92 -10.56
N SER A 14 8.15 -0.90 -10.07
CA SER A 14 7.70 0.02 -9.01
C SER A 14 8.56 -0.09 -7.74
N ASN A 15 8.85 -1.31 -7.30
CA ASN A 15 9.63 -1.57 -6.09
C ASN A 15 11.09 -1.13 -6.24
N ALA A 16 11.70 -1.34 -7.42
CA ALA A 16 13.05 -0.87 -7.69
C ALA A 16 13.14 0.67 -7.70
N ILE A 17 12.13 1.34 -8.29
CA ILE A 17 12.00 2.80 -8.28
C ILE A 17 11.84 3.32 -6.83
N LEU A 18 10.94 2.72 -6.05
CA LEU A 18 10.72 3.11 -4.65
C LEU A 18 11.99 2.94 -3.81
N ARG A 19 12.67 1.79 -3.92
CA ARG A 19 13.94 1.55 -3.21
C ARG A 19 15.04 2.52 -3.64
N TYR A 20 15.10 2.93 -4.91
CA TYR A 20 16.05 3.94 -5.38
C TYR A 20 15.83 5.30 -4.69
N ILE A 21 14.59 5.76 -4.65
CA ILE A 21 14.21 7.01 -3.97
C ILE A 21 14.49 6.87 -2.47
N ALA A 22 14.07 5.76 -1.86
CA ALA A 22 14.25 5.50 -0.43
C ALA A 22 15.71 5.55 0.00
N ARG A 23 16.63 4.97 -0.78
CA ARG A 23 18.08 5.00 -0.49
C ARG A 23 18.63 6.42 -0.48
N LYS A 24 18.18 7.30 -1.39
CA LYS A 24 18.61 8.72 -1.42
C LYS A 24 18.18 9.51 -0.18
N HIS A 25 17.11 9.08 0.49
CA HIS A 25 16.52 9.78 1.62
C HIS A 25 16.60 9.01 2.94
N LYS A 26 17.40 7.94 3.01
CA LYS A 26 17.55 7.08 4.21
C LYS A 26 16.21 6.53 4.73
N MET A 27 15.37 6.05 3.81
CA MET A 27 14.04 5.49 4.10
C MET A 27 13.98 3.97 3.85
N CYS A 28 15.12 3.30 4.00
CA CYS A 28 15.23 1.84 4.05
C CYS A 28 15.38 1.39 5.52
N GLY A 29 15.32 0.10 5.78
CA GLY A 29 15.73 -0.44 7.09
C GLY A 29 17.21 -0.16 7.37
N GLU A 30 17.53 0.21 8.61
CA GLU A 30 18.89 0.53 9.05
C GLU A 30 19.54 -0.63 9.83
N THR A 31 18.73 -1.47 10.48
CA THR A 31 19.17 -2.69 11.17
C THR A 31 18.73 -3.93 10.40
N GLU A 32 19.37 -5.08 10.67
CA GLU A 32 18.98 -6.36 10.07
C GLU A 32 17.50 -6.67 10.32
N GLU A 33 17.01 -6.40 11.53
CA GLU A 33 15.61 -6.60 11.89
C GLU A 33 14.65 -5.72 11.07
N GLU A 34 15.01 -4.45 10.85
CA GLU A 34 14.22 -3.56 9.99
C GLU A 34 14.28 -3.98 8.53
N ILE A 35 15.44 -4.42 8.04
CA ILE A 35 15.64 -4.90 6.67
C ILE A 35 14.76 -6.13 6.42
N LEU A 36 14.78 -7.12 7.33
CA LEU A 36 13.93 -8.31 7.22
C LEU A 36 12.44 -7.95 7.19
N ARG A 37 11.99 -7.00 8.01
CA ARG A 37 10.61 -6.52 7.99
C ARG A 37 10.27 -5.84 6.67
N VAL A 38 11.14 -4.96 6.19
CA VAL A 38 10.97 -4.24 4.91
C VAL A 38 10.87 -5.22 3.75
N ASP A 39 11.78 -6.19 3.66
CA ASP A 39 11.84 -7.12 2.54
C ASP A 39 10.64 -8.08 2.53
N MET A 40 10.27 -8.61 3.69
CA MET A 40 9.08 -9.46 3.79
C MET A 40 7.80 -8.68 3.47
N LEU A 41 7.67 -7.48 4.01
CA LEU A 41 6.44 -6.69 3.84
C LEU A 41 6.28 -6.17 2.41
N GLU A 42 7.35 -5.74 1.75
CA GLU A 42 7.30 -5.33 0.34
C GLU A 42 6.68 -6.42 -0.55
N ASN A 43 7.11 -7.67 -0.37
CA ASN A 43 6.61 -8.80 -1.14
C ASN A 43 5.18 -9.17 -0.74
N GLN A 44 4.88 -9.23 0.57
CA GLN A 44 3.54 -9.54 1.05
C GLN A 44 2.50 -8.49 0.63
N ILE A 45 2.89 -7.21 0.55
CA ILE A 45 2.03 -6.14 0.03
C ILE A 45 1.73 -6.37 -1.46
N MET A 46 2.72 -6.82 -2.24
CA MET A 46 2.51 -7.11 -3.65
C MET A 46 1.51 -8.25 -3.84
N ASP A 47 1.64 -9.35 -3.08
CA ASP A 47 0.68 -10.46 -3.12
C ASP A 47 -0.73 -10.01 -2.71
N PHE A 48 -0.82 -9.17 -1.68
CA PHE A 48 -2.10 -8.63 -1.24
C PHE A 48 -2.75 -7.74 -2.31
N ARG A 49 -1.98 -6.84 -2.93
CA ARG A 49 -2.41 -6.01 -4.07
C ARG A 49 -2.90 -6.89 -5.22
N MET A 50 -2.10 -7.87 -5.62
CA MET A 50 -2.43 -8.76 -6.73
C MET A 50 -3.71 -9.55 -6.46
N SER A 51 -3.98 -9.92 -5.22
CA SER A 51 -5.23 -10.60 -4.86
C SER A 51 -6.48 -9.76 -5.15
N LEU A 52 -6.44 -8.43 -4.93
CA LEU A 52 -7.54 -7.54 -5.29
C LEU A 52 -7.60 -7.31 -6.81
N VAL A 53 -6.45 -7.09 -7.45
CA VAL A 53 -6.35 -6.91 -8.91
C VAL A 53 -6.96 -8.10 -9.66
N MET A 54 -6.65 -9.33 -9.24
CA MET A 54 -7.19 -10.53 -9.88
C MET A 54 -8.72 -10.59 -9.82
N VAL A 55 -9.33 -10.11 -8.72
CA VAL A 55 -10.79 -10.02 -8.61
C VAL A 55 -11.32 -8.90 -9.50
N CYS A 56 -10.74 -7.70 -9.42
CA CYS A 56 -11.21 -6.52 -10.14
C CYS A 56 -11.12 -6.63 -11.67
N TYR A 57 -10.21 -7.43 -12.22
CA TYR A 57 -10.08 -7.63 -13.67
C TYR A 57 -10.80 -8.89 -14.18
N ASN A 58 -11.37 -9.71 -13.31
CA ASN A 58 -12.06 -10.92 -13.73
C ASN A 58 -13.46 -10.59 -14.31
N PRO A 59 -13.87 -11.19 -15.45
CA PRO A 59 -15.23 -11.06 -15.98
C PRO A 59 -16.34 -11.45 -14.99
N ASP A 60 -16.09 -12.41 -14.10
CA ASP A 60 -16.99 -12.89 -13.04
C ASP A 60 -16.84 -12.11 -11.71
N PHE A 61 -16.39 -10.84 -11.75
CA PHE A 61 -16.15 -9.99 -10.56
C PHE A 61 -17.24 -10.10 -9.48
N GLU A 62 -18.52 -9.99 -9.85
CA GLU A 62 -19.64 -10.04 -8.90
C GLU A 62 -19.74 -11.39 -8.16
N LYS A 63 -19.33 -12.50 -8.80
CA LYS A 63 -19.30 -13.83 -8.17
C LYS A 63 -18.10 -14.01 -7.25
N LEU A 64 -16.97 -13.39 -7.57
CA LEU A 64 -15.71 -13.54 -6.84
C LEU A 64 -15.58 -12.57 -5.66
N LYS A 65 -16.22 -11.39 -5.75
CA LYS A 65 -16.17 -10.35 -4.72
C LYS A 65 -16.55 -10.86 -3.31
N PRO A 66 -17.63 -11.65 -3.11
CA PRO A 66 -17.96 -12.18 -1.78
C PRO A 66 -16.82 -12.98 -1.15
N GLY A 67 -16.16 -13.86 -1.92
CA GLY A 67 -15.05 -14.67 -1.43
C GLY A 67 -13.80 -13.82 -1.09
N TYR A 68 -13.56 -12.73 -1.82
CA TYR A 68 -12.52 -11.78 -1.45
C TYR A 68 -12.84 -11.11 -0.10
N LEU A 69 -14.07 -10.63 0.08
CA LEU A 69 -14.52 -9.96 1.29
C LEU A 69 -14.53 -10.87 2.51
N GLU A 70 -14.84 -12.16 2.34
CA GLU A 70 -14.75 -13.16 3.41
C GLU A 70 -13.31 -13.35 3.92
N GLN A 71 -12.32 -13.37 3.01
CA GLN A 71 -10.91 -13.55 3.37
C GLN A 71 -10.23 -12.27 3.88
N LEU A 72 -10.76 -11.10 3.50
CA LEU A 72 -10.14 -9.80 3.75
C LEU A 72 -9.84 -9.54 5.24
N PRO A 73 -10.76 -9.76 6.20
CA PRO A 73 -10.46 -9.57 7.63
C PRO A 73 -9.30 -10.44 8.12
N GLY A 74 -9.18 -11.67 7.63
CA GLY A 74 -8.08 -12.57 7.97
C GLY A 74 -6.73 -12.01 7.55
N LYS A 75 -6.64 -11.49 6.32
CA LYS A 75 -5.41 -10.86 5.78
C LYS A 75 -5.06 -9.58 6.53
N LEU A 76 -6.06 -8.72 6.80
CA LEU A 76 -5.88 -7.49 7.57
C LEU A 76 -5.44 -7.76 9.00
N LYS A 77 -5.95 -8.82 9.64
CA LYS A 77 -5.50 -9.26 10.96
C LYS A 77 -4.01 -9.61 10.98
N LEU A 78 -3.49 -10.25 9.93
CA LEU A 78 -2.06 -10.54 9.82
C LEU A 78 -1.22 -9.25 9.77
N PHE A 79 -1.63 -8.26 8.99
CA PHE A 79 -0.95 -6.95 8.97
C PHE A 79 -1.08 -6.21 10.28
N SER A 80 -2.26 -6.23 10.92
CA SER A 80 -2.50 -5.66 12.24
C SER A 80 -1.57 -6.27 13.29
N ASN A 81 -1.45 -7.60 13.33
CA ASN A 81 -0.55 -8.30 14.23
C ASN A 81 0.92 -7.99 13.91
N PHE A 82 1.26 -7.92 12.63
CA PHE A 82 2.62 -7.62 12.18
C PHE A 82 3.03 -6.17 12.44
N LEU A 83 2.11 -5.20 12.44
CA LEU A 83 2.39 -3.85 12.91
C LEU A 83 2.56 -3.85 14.43
N GLY A 84 1.66 -4.52 15.16
CA GLY A 84 1.64 -4.54 16.61
C GLY A 84 1.50 -3.12 17.16
N ASP A 85 2.39 -2.76 18.10
CA ASP A 85 2.44 -1.44 18.74
C ASP A 85 3.45 -0.48 18.09
N ARG A 86 4.15 -0.91 17.03
CA ARG A 86 5.13 -0.06 16.34
C ARG A 86 4.46 1.14 15.69
N LYS A 87 5.18 2.26 15.64
CA LYS A 87 4.73 3.48 14.96
C LYS A 87 4.61 3.30 13.44
N TRP A 88 5.57 2.62 12.85
CA TRP A 88 5.67 2.29 11.42
C TRP A 88 5.99 0.81 11.25
N PHE A 89 5.79 0.28 10.04
CA PHE A 89 5.84 -1.17 9.83
C PHE A 89 7.23 -1.79 10.04
N ALA A 90 8.31 -1.05 9.74
CA ALA A 90 9.67 -1.51 10.00
C ALA A 90 10.10 -1.29 11.47
N GLY A 91 9.56 -0.27 12.14
CA GLY A 91 10.00 0.16 13.47
C GLY A 91 9.55 1.58 13.81
N GLU A 92 10.47 2.39 14.33
CA GLU A 92 10.20 3.77 14.78
C GLU A 92 10.31 4.83 13.67
N LYS A 93 11.05 4.51 12.59
CA LYS A 93 11.27 5.40 11.45
C LYS A 93 10.37 5.03 10.29
N LEU A 94 9.93 6.06 9.57
CA LEU A 94 9.16 5.90 8.34
C LEU A 94 10.08 5.33 7.26
N THR A 95 9.62 4.28 6.57
CA THR A 95 10.33 3.65 5.45
C THR A 95 9.45 3.61 4.22
N PHE A 96 10.00 3.23 3.07
CA PHE A 96 9.22 3.18 1.83
C PHE A 96 8.09 2.14 1.85
N VAL A 97 8.17 1.11 2.69
CA VAL A 97 7.09 0.10 2.79
C VAL A 97 5.84 0.64 3.46
N ASP A 98 5.95 1.71 4.26
CA ASP A 98 4.78 2.40 4.81
C ASP A 98 3.96 3.10 3.71
N PHE A 99 4.62 3.61 2.66
CA PHE A 99 3.92 4.17 1.49
C PHE A 99 3.18 3.08 0.72
N LEU A 100 3.82 1.93 0.52
CA LEU A 100 3.20 0.76 -0.11
C LEU A 100 2.00 0.27 0.68
N MET A 101 2.11 0.21 2.01
CA MET A 101 1.06 -0.26 2.88
C MET A 101 -0.12 0.72 2.92
N PHE A 102 0.16 2.02 3.04
CA PHE A 102 -0.88 3.05 2.99
C PHE A 102 -1.71 2.96 1.71
N ASP A 103 -1.06 2.78 0.56
CA ASP A 103 -1.76 2.63 -0.73
C ASP A 103 -2.67 1.38 -0.74
N VAL A 104 -2.17 0.20 -0.40
CA VAL A 104 -3.01 -1.02 -0.47
C VAL A 104 -4.13 -1.04 0.58
N LEU A 105 -3.91 -0.46 1.76
CA LEU A 105 -4.97 -0.30 2.76
C LEU A 105 -6.01 0.73 2.32
N GLU A 106 -5.61 1.85 1.70
CA GLU A 106 -6.57 2.81 1.15
C GLU A 106 -7.40 2.20 0.02
N GLN A 107 -6.79 1.45 -0.90
CA GLN A 107 -7.54 0.76 -1.96
C GLN A 107 -8.57 -0.20 -1.40
N ASN A 108 -8.22 -0.97 -0.36
CA ASN A 108 -9.16 -1.85 0.33
C ASN A 108 -10.24 -1.08 1.09
N ARG A 109 -9.92 0.05 1.71
CA ARG A 109 -10.90 0.94 2.35
C ARG A 109 -11.85 1.56 1.32
N ILE A 110 -11.39 1.87 0.12
CA ILE A 110 -12.27 2.33 -0.97
C ILE A 110 -13.15 1.16 -1.48
N PHE A 111 -12.62 -0.06 -1.50
CA PHE A 111 -13.35 -1.26 -1.93
C PHE A 111 -14.42 -1.71 -0.93
N GLU A 112 -14.08 -1.71 0.36
CA GLU A 112 -14.93 -2.07 1.50
C GLU A 112 -14.70 -1.06 2.64
N PRO A 113 -15.53 0.00 2.76
CA PRO A 113 -15.32 1.12 3.68
C PRO A 113 -15.09 0.76 5.14
N LYS A 114 -15.67 -0.36 5.60
CA LYS A 114 -15.60 -0.78 7.00
C LYS A 114 -14.49 -1.81 7.28
N CYS A 115 -13.71 -2.23 6.27
CA CYS A 115 -12.74 -3.32 6.44
C CYS A 115 -11.69 -3.07 7.53
N LEU A 116 -11.37 -1.80 7.83
CA LEU A 116 -10.41 -1.43 8.87
C LEU A 116 -11.04 -1.16 10.24
N GLU A 117 -12.37 -1.10 10.37
CA GLU A 117 -13.04 -0.83 11.66
C GLU A 117 -12.59 -1.74 12.81
N PRO A 118 -12.36 -3.06 12.59
CA PRO A 118 -11.90 -3.96 13.66
C PRO A 118 -10.44 -3.74 14.08
N PHE A 119 -9.64 -3.01 13.31
CA PHE A 119 -8.18 -2.94 13.46
C PHE A 119 -7.74 -1.52 13.81
N LYS A 120 -7.83 -1.17 15.11
CA LYS A 120 -7.50 0.17 15.60
C LYS A 120 -6.10 0.64 15.18
N ASN A 121 -5.08 -0.21 15.31
CA ASN A 121 -3.71 0.16 14.98
C ASN A 121 -3.50 0.42 13.48
N LEU A 122 -4.20 -0.30 12.59
CA LEU A 122 -4.20 -0.01 11.15
C LEU A 122 -4.89 1.31 10.84
N LYS A 123 -6.01 1.63 11.51
CA LYS A 123 -6.65 2.95 11.38
C LYS A 123 -5.74 4.07 11.86
N ASP A 124 -5.13 3.90 13.04
CA ASP A 124 -4.19 4.86 13.60
C ASP A 124 -2.97 5.06 12.66
N PHE A 125 -2.49 3.99 12.01
CA PHE A 125 -1.46 4.07 10.99
C PHE A 125 -1.91 4.91 9.78
N MET A 126 -3.11 4.64 9.24
CA MET A 126 -3.65 5.40 8.10
C MET A 126 -3.79 6.89 8.42
N ASP A 127 -4.30 7.21 9.62
CA ASP A 127 -4.46 8.59 10.06
C ASP A 127 -3.11 9.28 10.27
N ARG A 128 -2.15 8.58 10.88
CA ARG A 128 -0.78 9.09 11.11
C ARG A 128 -0.05 9.36 9.79
N PHE A 129 -0.12 8.44 8.84
CA PHE A 129 0.50 8.59 7.52
C PHE A 129 -0.15 9.74 6.75
N GLY A 130 -1.49 9.78 6.70
CA GLY A 130 -2.24 10.83 6.02
C GLY A 130 -2.03 12.22 6.62
N ALA A 131 -1.66 12.30 7.91
CA ALA A 131 -1.35 13.56 8.61
C ALA A 131 0.10 14.06 8.42
N LEU A 132 0.99 13.29 7.77
CA LEU A 132 2.34 13.77 7.47
C LEU A 132 2.23 15.04 6.61
N GLU A 133 2.88 16.14 7.01
CA GLU A 133 2.67 17.48 6.43
C GLU A 133 2.71 17.49 4.90
N LYS A 134 3.74 16.88 4.30
CA LYS A 134 3.89 16.82 2.83
C LYS A 134 2.89 15.88 2.15
N VAL A 135 2.47 14.80 2.82
CA VAL A 135 1.44 13.88 2.32
C VAL A 135 0.07 14.56 2.36
N ALA A 136 -0.28 15.17 3.50
CA ALA A 136 -1.53 15.92 3.67
C ALA A 136 -1.65 17.08 2.68
N ALA A 137 -0.56 17.81 2.45
CA ALA A 137 -0.50 18.88 1.46
C ALA A 137 -0.66 18.31 0.03
N TYR A 138 0.03 17.22 -0.30
CA TYR A 138 -0.08 16.56 -1.60
C TYR A 138 -1.51 16.08 -1.87
N MET A 139 -2.14 15.39 -0.91
CA MET A 139 -3.51 14.87 -1.03
C MET A 139 -4.58 15.94 -1.22
N LYS A 140 -4.30 17.20 -0.85
CA LYS A 140 -5.17 18.36 -1.07
C LYS A 140 -4.88 19.09 -2.38
N SER A 141 -3.80 18.76 -3.08
CA SER A 141 -3.39 19.42 -4.31
C SER A 141 -4.07 18.83 -5.55
N SER A 142 -4.07 19.58 -6.65
CA SER A 142 -4.55 19.11 -7.95
C SER A 142 -3.73 17.97 -8.56
N HIS A 143 -2.54 17.68 -8.01
CA HIS A 143 -1.69 16.58 -8.46
C HIS A 143 -2.11 15.24 -7.85
N PHE A 144 -2.93 15.24 -6.80
CA PHE A 144 -3.37 14.00 -6.16
C PHE A 144 -4.42 13.28 -7.01
N LEU A 145 -4.11 12.06 -7.38
CA LEU A 145 -4.99 11.19 -8.15
C LEU A 145 -5.49 10.06 -7.25
N LYS A 146 -6.72 10.21 -6.74
CA LYS A 146 -7.37 9.17 -5.93
C LYS A 146 -8.01 8.07 -6.78
N MET A 147 -8.58 8.45 -7.92
CA MET A 147 -9.26 7.58 -8.87
C MET A 147 -8.89 8.02 -10.30
N PRO A 148 -8.98 7.12 -11.30
CA PRO A 148 -9.24 5.69 -11.17
C PRO A 148 -8.04 4.93 -10.59
N ILE A 149 -8.29 3.88 -9.80
CA ILE A 149 -7.25 2.98 -9.27
C ILE A 149 -6.78 2.01 -10.36
N ASN A 150 -7.73 1.46 -11.12
CA ASN A 150 -7.49 0.45 -12.14
C ASN A 150 -7.70 1.04 -13.55
N ASN A 151 -7.18 0.35 -14.56
CA ASN A 151 -7.37 0.74 -15.95
C ASN A 151 -8.82 0.49 -16.40
N LYS A 152 -9.20 1.09 -17.53
CA LYS A 152 -10.57 1.13 -18.09
C LYS A 152 -11.24 -0.25 -18.25
N MET A 153 -10.44 -1.31 -18.42
CA MET A 153 -10.91 -2.69 -18.62
C MET A 153 -11.36 -3.39 -17.33
N ALA A 154 -10.96 -2.89 -16.16
CA ALA A 154 -11.34 -3.48 -14.89
C ALA A 154 -12.84 -3.32 -14.63
N LYS A 155 -13.41 -4.27 -13.89
CA LYS A 155 -14.80 -4.25 -13.42
C LYS A 155 -15.02 -3.34 -12.23
N TRP A 156 -13.95 -2.96 -11.52
CA TRP A 156 -14.01 -2.05 -10.38
C TRP A 156 -12.81 -1.10 -10.35
N GLY A 157 -13.03 0.12 -9.88
CA GLY A 157 -12.00 1.15 -9.73
C GLY A 157 -11.49 1.74 -11.04
N ASN A 158 -12.20 1.50 -12.15
CA ASN A 158 -11.83 1.92 -13.50
C ASN A 158 -12.32 3.34 -13.87
N LYS A 159 -12.97 4.03 -12.94
CA LYS A 159 -13.51 5.39 -13.08
C LYS A 159 -13.22 6.19 -11.82
#